data_AF-A0A9Q8UPW4-F1
#
_entry.id   AF-A0A9Q8UPW4-F1
#
_cell.length_a   1.000
_cell.length_b   1.000
_cell.length_c   1.000
_cell.angle_alpha   90.00
_cell.angle_beta   90.00
_cell.angle_gamma   90.00
#
_symmetry.space_group_name_H-M   'P 1'
#
loop_
_entity.id
_entity.type
_entity.pdbx_description
1 polymer ?
#
loop_
_entity_poly.entity_id
_entity_poly.type
_entity_poly.pdbx_seq_one_letter_code
_entity_poly.pdbx_strand_id
1 'polypeptide(L)'
;MGVTVCANGLSVVHKGSGGEANATLPDVCLTTIGNAVVPIPYGNNAKSADLADGTTTVSMDGGNSIAIKGSKFAASTGDAGGDKKGVASGTIEAEAEFISASPTVSMEGKGVCRLSDQMTMNKANTMCLGGAQNPSVTVTEEAEGTYTVDLFLSYSDGDPVQGATYKLTDQKGGVFEGTLDDKGKASVGGVAPGEFVIEYGEDSRDFTPNIPTKTNPNFNPNANAQLLIEKTKKGEVGFWENAWKRMSGAASWIWGVILGDFNDDASVEQIIANTALTMIPVVDQAADVRDLSANVMTLLDEAERDKPENWLALSLTLIGCIPTFGSAVKGTCKVALKGGKGTSKDTLLAVLRGLGKGDPEKFLRTLDWMDYAKQASNIISDVLKPCIEVATELASYANRMGADELGAYFLKLADEVKVIDKMVPDKLKDAMGEFDQLFARILGKSERAYPAKVKHDTGKSSQSGKSRDKANEEKDKDSPRCKICKRPAGKGERQCSDALRSRGKAKS
;
A
#
# COMPACT_ATOMS: atom_id res chain seq x y z
N MET A 1 8.34 49.91 -19.40
CA MET A 1 8.07 49.13 -18.17
C MET A 1 7.81 47.70 -18.59
N GLY A 2 8.14 46.71 -17.77
CA GLY A 2 7.80 45.32 -18.06
C GLY A 2 6.29 45.09 -17.92
N VAL A 3 5.75 44.09 -18.63
CA VAL A 3 4.35 43.66 -18.48
C VAL A 3 4.29 42.63 -17.35
N THR A 4 3.61 42.97 -16.25
CA THR A 4 3.64 42.12 -15.02
C THR A 4 2.39 41.28 -14.82
N VAL A 5 1.32 41.55 -15.58
CA VAL A 5 0.01 40.90 -15.37
C VAL A 5 -0.44 40.14 -16.61
N CYS A 6 -0.90 38.90 -16.41
CA CYS A 6 -1.52 38.09 -17.44
C CYS A 6 -2.98 37.79 -17.13
N ALA A 7 -3.76 37.54 -18.17
CA ALA A 7 -5.11 37.03 -18.09
C ALA A 7 -5.20 35.79 -18.99
N ASN A 8 -5.63 34.65 -18.43
CA ASN A 8 -5.68 33.35 -19.13
C ASN A 8 -4.32 32.92 -19.73
N GLY A 9 -3.21 33.22 -19.06
CA GLY A 9 -1.86 32.90 -19.55
C GLY A 9 -1.35 33.79 -20.69
N LEU A 10 -2.12 34.83 -21.08
CA LEU A 10 -1.73 35.80 -22.10
C LEU A 10 -1.51 37.17 -21.43
N SER A 11 -0.47 37.90 -21.85
CA SER A 11 -0.15 39.19 -21.25
C SER A 11 -1.24 40.23 -21.53
N VAL A 12 -1.60 41.02 -20.52
CA VAL A 12 -2.64 42.06 -20.65
C VAL A 12 -2.09 43.24 -21.45
N VAL A 13 -2.87 43.76 -22.40
CA VAL A 13 -2.50 44.95 -23.17
C VAL A 13 -2.93 46.20 -22.39
N HIS A 14 -2.00 47.13 -22.19
CA HIS A 14 -2.24 48.42 -21.57
C HIS A 14 -1.39 49.49 -22.26
N LYS A 15 -1.68 50.77 -21.98
CA LYS A 15 -1.06 51.91 -22.69
C LYS A 15 0.48 51.90 -22.71
N GLY A 16 1.08 51.40 -21.63
CA GLY A 16 2.53 51.30 -21.46
C GLY A 16 3.14 49.93 -21.77
N SER A 17 2.36 48.98 -22.31
CA SER A 17 2.79 47.58 -22.47
C SER A 17 3.76 47.37 -23.64
N GLY A 18 3.84 48.33 -24.56
CA GLY A 18 4.61 48.19 -25.79
C GLY A 18 4.00 47.21 -26.78
N GLY A 19 2.69 46.99 -26.71
CA GLY A 19 1.98 46.11 -27.62
C GLY A 19 1.84 46.70 -29.03
N GLU A 20 1.86 45.86 -30.05
CA GLU A 20 1.76 46.24 -31.45
C GLU A 20 0.78 45.35 -32.20
N ALA A 21 -0.11 45.96 -32.98
CA ALA A 21 -1.01 45.27 -33.89
C ALA A 21 -0.54 45.49 -35.32
N ASN A 22 -0.19 44.41 -36.01
CA ASN A 22 0.25 44.42 -37.40
C ASN A 22 -0.83 43.83 -38.30
N ALA A 23 -1.17 44.52 -39.39
CA ALA A 23 -2.16 44.03 -40.34
C ALA A 23 -1.69 42.69 -40.93
N THR A 24 -2.54 41.67 -40.79
CA THR A 24 -2.32 40.34 -41.39
C THR A 24 -2.97 40.22 -42.76
N LEU A 25 -4.00 41.03 -43.01
CA LEU A 25 -4.62 41.17 -44.31
C LEU A 25 -4.06 42.42 -45.00
N PRO A 26 -3.98 42.44 -46.35
CA PRO A 26 -3.51 43.62 -47.07
C PRO A 26 -4.45 44.81 -46.85
N ASP A 27 -3.89 45.96 -46.48
CA ASP A 27 -4.65 47.22 -46.36
C ASP A 27 -4.81 47.86 -47.74
N VAL A 28 -5.88 47.51 -48.46
CA VAL A 28 -6.05 47.95 -49.84
C VAL A 28 -6.62 49.37 -49.86
N CYS A 29 -5.83 50.32 -50.31
CA CYS A 29 -6.22 51.72 -50.51
C CYS A 29 -6.23 52.06 -52.00
N LEU A 30 -7.11 52.99 -52.39
CA LEU A 30 -7.10 53.56 -53.72
C LEU A 30 -5.95 54.58 -53.82
N THR A 31 -5.13 54.42 -54.85
CA THR A 31 -3.93 55.23 -55.06
C THR A 31 -3.85 55.74 -56.49
N THR A 32 -3.51 57.01 -56.65
CA THR A 32 -3.28 57.63 -57.95
C THR A 32 -1.91 57.22 -58.51
N ILE A 33 -1.90 56.50 -59.63
CA ILE A 33 -0.69 56.21 -60.42
C ILE A 33 -0.84 56.86 -61.80
N GLY A 34 -0.14 57.97 -62.02
CA GLY A 34 -0.27 58.75 -63.25
C GLY A 34 -1.71 59.26 -63.41
N ASN A 35 -2.38 58.83 -64.50
CA ASN A 35 -3.77 59.20 -64.79
C ASN A 35 -4.82 58.20 -64.25
N ALA A 36 -4.40 57.09 -63.63
CA ALA A 36 -5.29 56.03 -63.16
C ALA A 36 -5.38 56.02 -61.62
N VAL A 37 -6.55 55.64 -61.09
CA VAL A 37 -6.73 55.31 -59.67
C VAL A 37 -6.86 53.79 -59.57
N VAL A 38 -5.93 53.15 -58.86
CA VAL A 38 -5.88 51.69 -58.73
C VAL A 38 -5.79 51.27 -57.26
N PRO A 39 -6.33 50.10 -56.88
CA PRO A 39 -6.20 49.55 -55.54
C PRO A 39 -4.78 49.01 -55.30
N ILE A 40 -4.10 49.50 -54.27
CA ILE A 40 -2.75 49.06 -53.86
C ILE A 40 -2.79 48.58 -52.40
N PRO A 41 -2.21 47.41 -52.08
CA PRO A 41 -2.06 46.95 -50.70
C PRO A 41 -0.93 47.69 -49.97
N TYR A 42 -1.24 48.22 -48.79
CA TYR A 42 -0.28 48.82 -47.85
C TYR A 42 -0.11 47.93 -46.62
N GLY A 43 1.05 48.08 -45.96
CA GLY A 43 1.24 47.58 -44.61
C GLY A 43 0.58 48.53 -43.63
N ASN A 44 0.08 48.01 -42.51
CA ASN A 44 -0.52 48.85 -41.47
C ASN A 44 -0.11 48.34 -40.07
N ASN A 45 0.30 49.25 -39.20
CA ASN A 45 0.70 49.01 -37.82
C ASN A 45 0.02 49.98 -36.85
N ALA A 46 -0.44 49.49 -35.70
CA ALA A 46 -0.97 50.31 -34.61
C ALA A 46 -0.30 49.92 -33.27
N LYS A 47 -0.20 50.86 -32.34
CA LYS A 47 0.57 50.69 -31.09
C LYS A 47 -0.27 50.90 -29.85
N SER A 48 0.00 50.14 -28.79
CA SER A 48 -0.71 50.26 -27.52
C SER A 48 -0.48 51.61 -26.82
N ALA A 49 0.60 52.33 -27.16
CA ALA A 49 0.83 53.69 -26.71
C ALA A 49 -0.33 54.66 -27.06
N ASP A 50 -1.05 54.38 -28.15
CA ASP A 50 -2.18 55.17 -28.64
C ASP A 50 -3.53 54.65 -28.11
N LEU A 51 -3.52 53.83 -27.06
CA LEU A 51 -4.74 53.30 -26.46
C LEU A 51 -5.71 54.42 -26.06
N ALA A 52 -6.91 54.33 -26.61
CA ALA A 52 -8.09 55.14 -26.33
C ALA A 52 -9.25 54.21 -25.91
N ASP A 53 -10.21 54.79 -25.18
CA ASP A 53 -11.38 54.07 -24.65
C ASP A 53 -11.00 52.83 -23.80
N GLY A 54 -9.87 52.92 -23.10
CA GLY A 54 -9.44 51.94 -22.08
C GLY A 54 -10.09 52.19 -20.72
N THR A 55 -9.62 51.49 -19.69
CA THR A 55 -10.09 51.68 -18.31
C THR A 55 -9.81 53.08 -17.77
N THR A 56 -10.65 53.54 -16.84
CA THR A 56 -10.54 54.88 -16.22
C THR A 56 -10.33 54.83 -14.70
N THR A 57 -10.82 53.77 -14.05
CA THR A 57 -10.77 53.54 -12.60
C THR A 57 -9.70 52.54 -12.21
N VAL A 58 -9.35 51.61 -13.12
CA VAL A 58 -8.30 50.61 -12.91
C VAL A 58 -7.11 50.94 -13.79
N SER A 59 -5.90 50.79 -13.24
CA SER A 59 -4.65 51.01 -13.97
C SER A 59 -3.66 49.88 -13.70
N MET A 60 -2.68 49.72 -14.57
CA MET A 60 -1.69 48.63 -14.54
C MET A 60 -0.30 49.16 -14.86
N ASP A 61 0.74 48.52 -14.32
CA ASP A 61 2.15 48.77 -14.63
C ASP A 61 2.51 50.26 -14.71
N GLY A 62 2.48 50.93 -13.56
CA GLY A 62 2.82 52.35 -13.45
C GLY A 62 1.71 53.32 -13.86
N GLY A 63 0.45 52.95 -13.60
CA GLY A 63 -0.70 53.84 -13.79
C GLY A 63 -1.27 53.87 -15.21
N ASN A 64 -0.92 52.91 -16.06
CA ASN A 64 -1.42 52.86 -17.43
C ASN A 64 -2.86 52.36 -17.52
N SER A 65 -3.65 52.98 -18.40
CA SER A 65 -4.99 52.50 -18.78
C SER A 65 -4.91 51.14 -19.48
N ILE A 66 -5.85 50.25 -19.17
CA ILE A 66 -5.90 48.85 -19.61
C ILE A 66 -6.86 48.74 -20.79
N ALA A 67 -6.49 47.98 -21.81
CA ALA A 67 -7.37 47.70 -22.94
C ALA A 67 -8.47 46.70 -22.54
N ILE A 68 -9.72 47.06 -22.82
CA ILE A 68 -10.90 46.25 -22.56
C ILE A 68 -11.74 46.14 -23.84
N LYS A 69 -12.72 45.26 -23.88
CA LYS A 69 -13.57 45.08 -25.07
C LYS A 69 -14.21 46.41 -25.51
N GLY A 70 -13.96 46.80 -26.76
CA GLY A 70 -14.37 48.09 -27.34
C GLY A 70 -13.33 49.21 -27.22
N SER A 71 -12.16 48.94 -26.62
CA SER A 71 -11.02 49.86 -26.71
C SER A 71 -10.40 49.85 -28.11
N LYS A 72 -9.70 50.93 -28.44
CA LYS A 72 -9.03 51.12 -29.73
C LYS A 72 -7.67 51.75 -29.58
N PHE A 73 -6.78 51.52 -30.54
CA PHE A 73 -5.62 52.38 -30.76
C PHE A 73 -6.05 53.51 -31.67
N ALA A 74 -5.84 54.75 -31.25
CA ALA A 74 -6.40 55.94 -31.88
C ALA A 74 -5.93 56.14 -33.33
N ALA A 75 -4.75 55.64 -33.67
CA ALA A 75 -4.19 55.68 -35.01
C ALA A 75 -3.57 54.32 -35.39
N SER A 76 -3.68 54.00 -36.66
CA SER A 76 -2.94 52.94 -37.35
C SER A 76 -2.13 53.63 -38.47
N THR A 77 -0.98 53.11 -38.88
CA THR A 77 -0.05 53.83 -39.77
C THR A 77 0.56 52.92 -40.81
N GLY A 78 0.91 53.47 -41.97
CA GLY A 78 1.57 52.75 -43.07
C GLY A 78 0.83 52.78 -44.41
N ASP A 79 -0.41 53.28 -44.41
CA ASP A 79 -1.30 53.39 -45.57
C ASP A 79 -1.45 54.83 -46.11
N ALA A 80 -0.65 55.77 -45.60
CA ALA A 80 -0.66 57.19 -45.99
C ALA A 80 -0.46 57.43 -47.51
N GLY A 81 0.14 56.48 -48.23
CA GLY A 81 0.32 56.54 -49.68
C GLY A 81 -0.98 56.37 -50.48
N GLY A 82 -2.06 55.87 -49.86
CA GLY A 82 -3.38 55.75 -50.47
C GLY A 82 -4.13 57.07 -50.50
N ASP A 83 -3.77 57.98 -51.42
CA ASP A 83 -4.34 59.34 -51.51
C ASP A 83 -5.86 59.38 -51.76
N LYS A 84 -6.44 58.29 -52.28
CA LYS A 84 -7.89 58.11 -52.43
C LYS A 84 -8.51 57.20 -51.35
N LYS A 85 -7.75 56.88 -50.31
CA LYS A 85 -8.15 56.20 -49.06
C LYS A 85 -8.52 54.72 -49.21
N GLY A 86 -8.75 54.07 -48.07
CA GLY A 86 -9.13 52.66 -47.97
C GLY A 86 -10.37 52.32 -48.79
N VAL A 87 -10.31 51.21 -49.55
CA VAL A 87 -11.41 50.77 -50.43
C VAL A 87 -12.69 50.50 -49.66
N ALA A 88 -12.59 49.94 -48.45
CA ALA A 88 -13.74 49.62 -47.61
C ALA A 88 -14.03 50.72 -46.59
N SER A 89 -13.01 51.31 -45.96
CA SER A 89 -13.20 52.27 -44.87
C SER A 89 -13.39 53.72 -45.32
N GLY A 90 -12.89 54.09 -46.49
CA GLY A 90 -12.80 55.49 -46.93
C GLY A 90 -11.90 56.35 -46.03
N THR A 91 -10.95 55.73 -45.30
CA THR A 91 -10.00 56.40 -44.40
C THR A 91 -8.56 55.99 -44.71
N ILE A 92 -7.62 56.79 -44.22
CA ILE A 92 -6.22 56.39 -44.05
C ILE A 92 -5.82 56.69 -42.62
N GLU A 93 -4.88 55.92 -42.10
CA GLU A 93 -4.31 56.09 -40.77
C GLU A 93 -5.34 56.16 -39.62
N ALA A 94 -6.51 55.54 -39.79
CA ALA A 94 -7.60 55.58 -38.82
C ALA A 94 -7.44 54.54 -37.69
N GLU A 95 -8.38 54.49 -36.76
CA GLU A 95 -8.29 53.67 -35.56
C GLU A 95 -8.18 52.15 -35.82
N ALA A 96 -7.60 51.44 -34.86
CA ALA A 96 -7.59 49.98 -34.77
C ALA A 96 -8.35 49.51 -33.53
N GLU A 97 -9.45 48.76 -33.68
CA GLU A 97 -10.35 48.39 -32.58
C GLU A 97 -10.25 46.90 -32.23
N PHE A 98 -10.28 46.56 -30.93
CA PHE A 98 -10.27 45.17 -30.49
C PHE A 98 -11.58 44.43 -30.82
N ILE A 99 -11.45 43.28 -31.47
CA ILE A 99 -12.54 42.37 -31.84
C ILE A 99 -12.78 41.35 -30.71
N SER A 100 -11.70 40.73 -30.23
CA SER A 100 -11.74 39.73 -29.16
C SER A 100 -11.18 40.27 -27.85
N ALA A 101 -11.56 39.62 -26.75
CA ALA A 101 -11.09 39.92 -25.40
C ALA A 101 -11.25 38.67 -24.53
N SER A 102 -10.73 38.70 -23.30
CA SER A 102 -10.87 37.60 -22.36
C SER A 102 -12.34 37.24 -22.07
N PRO A 103 -12.70 35.95 -22.09
CA PRO A 103 -14.05 35.50 -21.76
C PRO A 103 -14.29 35.36 -20.24
N THR A 104 -13.24 35.36 -19.41
CA THR A 104 -13.36 35.09 -17.97
C THR A 104 -12.73 36.16 -17.08
N VAL A 105 -11.88 37.02 -17.62
CA VAL A 105 -11.22 38.09 -16.88
C VAL A 105 -11.72 39.43 -17.40
N SER A 106 -12.39 40.18 -16.54
CA SER A 106 -12.96 41.48 -16.88
C SER A 106 -12.43 42.58 -15.97
N MET A 107 -12.24 43.77 -16.53
CA MET A 107 -12.01 45.02 -15.81
C MET A 107 -13.14 45.98 -16.16
N GLU A 108 -13.68 46.69 -15.17
CA GLU A 108 -14.82 47.59 -15.36
C GLU A 108 -16.03 46.91 -16.05
N GLY A 109 -16.24 45.62 -15.77
CA GLY A 109 -17.32 44.82 -16.34
C GLY A 109 -17.15 44.41 -17.81
N LYS A 110 -16.02 44.73 -18.45
CA LYS A 110 -15.70 44.34 -19.83
C LYS A 110 -14.49 43.42 -19.87
N GLY A 111 -14.50 42.44 -20.77
CA GLY A 111 -13.38 41.51 -20.95
C GLY A 111 -12.08 42.25 -21.26
N VAL A 112 -10.97 41.83 -20.67
CA VAL A 112 -9.65 42.45 -20.87
C VAL A 112 -9.04 42.00 -22.20
N CYS A 113 -8.47 42.93 -22.97
CA CYS A 113 -7.74 42.63 -24.20
C CYS A 113 -6.30 42.22 -23.91
N ARG A 114 -5.83 41.17 -24.58
CA ARG A 114 -4.57 40.48 -24.27
C ARG A 114 -3.75 40.27 -25.54
N LEU A 115 -2.52 39.78 -25.34
CA LEU A 115 -1.73 39.15 -26.40
C LEU A 115 -2.62 38.21 -27.23
N SER A 116 -2.48 38.27 -28.55
CA SER A 116 -3.23 37.50 -29.56
C SER A 116 -4.71 37.87 -29.74
N ASP A 117 -5.25 38.83 -28.97
CA ASP A 117 -6.61 39.32 -29.23
C ASP A 117 -6.67 40.11 -30.55
N GLN A 118 -7.63 39.77 -31.41
CA GLN A 118 -7.75 40.25 -32.79
C GLN A 118 -8.20 41.71 -32.84
N MET A 119 -7.78 42.44 -33.88
CA MET A 119 -8.14 43.85 -34.07
C MET A 119 -8.56 44.15 -35.51
N THR A 120 -9.49 45.08 -35.69
CA THR A 120 -9.67 45.80 -36.95
C THR A 120 -8.56 46.86 -37.07
N MET A 121 -8.28 47.33 -38.27
CA MET A 121 -7.31 48.41 -38.50
C MET A 121 -7.78 49.33 -39.63
N ASN A 122 -7.39 50.60 -39.57
CA ASN A 122 -7.86 51.66 -40.46
C ASN A 122 -9.39 51.65 -40.62
N LYS A 123 -10.11 51.71 -39.49
CA LYS A 123 -11.59 51.66 -39.45
C LYS A 123 -12.15 50.45 -40.23
N ALA A 124 -11.56 49.29 -39.97
CA ALA A 124 -11.88 48.01 -40.61
C ALA A 124 -11.65 47.94 -42.13
N ASN A 125 -10.73 48.75 -42.68
CA ASN A 125 -10.23 48.51 -44.04
C ASN A 125 -9.39 47.24 -44.13
N THR A 126 -8.67 46.94 -43.04
CA THR A 126 -7.90 45.71 -42.86
C THR A 126 -8.04 45.17 -41.44
N MET A 127 -7.44 44.01 -41.19
CA MET A 127 -7.57 43.25 -39.95
C MET A 127 -6.21 42.70 -39.49
N CYS A 128 -6.01 42.71 -38.17
CA CYS A 128 -4.97 42.00 -37.46
C CYS A 128 -5.55 40.69 -36.89
N LEU A 129 -5.61 39.65 -37.72
CA LEU A 129 -6.13 38.32 -37.35
C LEU A 129 -5.15 37.50 -36.51
N GLY A 130 -3.85 37.80 -36.61
CA GLY A 130 -2.82 37.26 -35.73
C GLY A 130 -2.84 37.87 -34.32
N GLY A 131 -3.66 38.91 -34.14
CA GLY A 131 -3.89 39.60 -32.88
C GLY A 131 -2.75 40.49 -32.42
N ALA A 132 -3.07 41.36 -31.48
CA ALA A 132 -2.11 42.28 -30.87
C ALA A 132 -0.95 41.48 -30.26
N GLN A 133 0.27 41.81 -30.67
CA GLN A 133 1.49 41.29 -30.07
C GLN A 133 1.82 42.11 -28.83
N ASN A 134 2.32 41.46 -27.79
CA ASN A 134 2.63 42.09 -26.51
C ASN A 134 3.73 41.27 -25.81
N PRO A 135 4.65 41.89 -25.04
CA PRO A 135 5.67 41.15 -24.30
C PRO A 135 5.05 40.06 -23.40
N SER A 136 5.73 38.92 -23.26
CA SER A 136 5.31 37.86 -22.35
C SER A 136 5.46 38.29 -20.89
N VAL A 137 4.55 37.82 -20.03
CA VAL A 137 4.72 37.97 -18.57
C VAL A 137 5.71 36.92 -18.09
N THR A 138 6.71 37.36 -17.34
CA THR A 138 7.60 36.47 -16.60
C THR A 138 7.22 36.56 -15.13
N VAL A 139 6.61 35.51 -14.59
CA VAL A 139 6.40 35.38 -13.14
C VAL A 139 7.71 34.83 -12.55
N THR A 140 8.34 35.56 -11.63
CA THR A 140 9.49 35.04 -10.89
C THR A 140 9.00 34.03 -9.84
N GLU A 141 9.80 33.01 -9.50
CA GLU A 141 9.47 32.02 -8.45
C GLU A 141 9.19 32.68 -7.08
N GLU A 142 9.66 33.91 -6.86
CA GLU A 142 9.41 34.72 -5.67
C GLU A 142 7.96 35.24 -5.58
N ALA A 143 7.24 35.27 -6.71
CA ALA A 143 5.83 35.70 -6.79
C ALA A 143 4.83 34.52 -6.79
N GLU A 144 5.29 33.27 -6.92
CA GLU A 144 4.44 32.10 -6.64
C GLU A 144 4.22 32.00 -5.13
N GLY A 145 2.96 32.17 -4.70
CA GLY A 145 2.56 32.01 -3.30
C GLY A 145 2.76 30.60 -2.78
N THR A 146 2.42 30.39 -1.50
CA THR A 146 2.43 29.06 -0.90
C THR A 146 1.13 28.31 -1.19
N TYR A 147 1.22 26.98 -1.13
CA TYR A 147 0.12 26.06 -1.40
C TYR A 147 -0.35 25.39 -0.11
N THR A 148 -1.58 24.90 -0.15
CA THR A 148 -2.14 24.03 0.88
C THR A 148 -2.24 22.61 0.34
N VAL A 149 -1.72 21.64 1.09
CA VAL A 149 -1.73 20.22 0.75
C VAL A 149 -2.69 19.50 1.70
N ASP A 150 -3.79 18.97 1.16
CA ASP A 150 -4.72 18.13 1.90
C ASP A 150 -4.26 16.66 1.87
N LEU A 151 -4.06 16.09 3.05
CA LEU A 151 -3.60 14.73 3.27
C LEU A 151 -4.77 13.79 3.57
N PHE A 152 -4.74 12.59 3.00
CA PHE A 152 -5.71 11.53 3.23
C PHE A 152 -5.00 10.18 3.26
N LEU A 153 -5.02 9.50 4.41
CA LEU A 153 -4.43 8.19 4.60
C LEU A 153 -5.48 7.18 5.08
N SER A 154 -5.60 6.07 4.35
CA SER A 154 -6.54 5.00 4.66
C SER A 154 -5.92 3.63 4.36
N TYR A 155 -6.42 2.61 5.04
CA TYR A 155 -6.19 1.21 4.70
C TYR A 155 -6.80 0.86 3.34
N SER A 156 -6.42 -0.31 2.81
CA SER A 156 -6.86 -0.78 1.49
C SER A 156 -8.37 -1.01 1.35
N ASP A 157 -9.08 -1.17 2.46
CA ASP A 157 -10.54 -1.27 2.53
C ASP A 157 -11.24 0.08 2.78
N GLY A 158 -10.48 1.17 2.85
CA GLY A 158 -10.99 2.52 3.03
C GLY A 158 -11.11 2.98 4.48
N ASP A 159 -10.81 2.12 5.46
CA ASP A 159 -10.79 2.55 6.86
C ASP A 159 -9.69 3.61 7.07
N PRO A 160 -9.95 4.69 7.83
CA PRO A 160 -8.96 5.74 8.04
C PRO A 160 -7.81 5.23 8.92
N VAL A 161 -6.60 5.70 8.62
CA VAL A 161 -5.44 5.57 9.52
C VAL A 161 -5.49 6.73 10.51
N GLN A 162 -5.75 6.45 11.78
CA GLN A 162 -6.07 7.48 12.77
C GLN A 162 -4.82 7.93 13.51
N GLY A 163 -4.69 9.23 13.78
CA GLY A 163 -3.63 9.75 14.67
C GLY A 163 -2.19 9.57 14.17
N ALA A 164 -1.98 9.06 12.95
CA ALA A 164 -0.66 8.90 12.39
C ALA A 164 0.05 10.24 12.26
N THR A 165 1.30 10.30 12.72
CA THR A 165 2.14 11.47 12.50
C THR A 165 2.44 11.63 11.01
N TYR A 166 2.71 12.84 10.56
CA TYR A 166 3.24 13.08 9.23
C TYR A 166 4.41 14.05 9.29
N LYS A 167 5.32 13.90 8.33
CA LYS A 167 6.41 14.81 8.05
C LYS A 167 6.46 15.08 6.55
N LEU A 168 6.08 16.29 6.14
CA LEU A 168 6.16 16.77 4.76
C LEU A 168 7.41 17.64 4.62
N THR A 169 8.24 17.34 3.61
CA THR A 169 9.43 18.13 3.25
C THR A 169 9.26 18.65 1.83
N ASP A 170 9.22 19.96 1.64
CA ASP A 170 9.08 20.58 0.31
C ASP A 170 10.41 20.66 -0.45
N GLN A 171 10.35 21.05 -1.73
CA GLN A 171 11.52 21.17 -2.61
C GLN A 171 12.56 22.20 -2.13
N LYS A 172 12.15 23.17 -1.31
CA LYS A 172 13.04 24.18 -0.71
C LYS A 172 13.63 23.69 0.63
N GLY A 173 13.27 22.49 1.08
CA GLY A 173 13.71 21.90 2.34
C GLY A 173 12.87 22.33 3.56
N GLY A 174 11.75 23.02 3.35
CA GLY A 174 10.80 23.35 4.41
C GLY A 174 10.16 22.09 4.97
N VAL A 175 10.12 21.96 6.29
CA VAL A 175 9.60 20.78 7.00
C VAL A 175 8.32 21.14 7.75
N PHE A 176 7.28 20.34 7.54
CA PHE A 176 5.96 20.50 8.15
C PHE A 176 5.57 19.19 8.85
N GLU A 177 5.33 19.25 10.15
CA GLU A 177 5.03 18.07 10.98
C GLU A 177 3.67 18.24 11.66
N GLY A 178 2.97 17.12 11.89
CA GLY A 178 1.68 17.10 12.55
C GLY A 178 1.12 15.69 12.66
N THR A 179 -0.18 15.59 12.95
CA THR A 179 -0.90 14.31 13.08
C THR A 179 -2.17 14.34 12.25
N LEU A 180 -2.55 13.18 11.71
CA LEU A 180 -3.84 12.98 11.09
C LEU A 180 -4.96 12.94 12.13
N ASP A 181 -6.14 13.40 11.75
CA ASP A 181 -7.36 13.27 12.54
C ASP A 181 -7.93 11.84 12.54
N ASP A 182 -9.03 11.63 13.24
CA ASP A 182 -9.73 10.33 13.34
C ASP A 182 -10.30 9.84 12.00
N LYS A 183 -10.28 10.67 10.96
CA LYS A 183 -10.69 10.35 9.59
C LYS A 183 -9.48 10.16 8.67
N GLY A 184 -8.27 10.13 9.22
CA GLY A 184 -7.02 9.97 8.48
C GLY A 184 -6.67 11.19 7.62
N LYS A 185 -7.05 12.39 8.06
CA LYS A 185 -6.89 13.63 7.29
C LYS A 185 -6.06 14.67 8.01
N ALA A 186 -5.37 15.50 7.24
CA ALA A 186 -4.74 16.73 7.71
C ALA A 186 -4.65 17.74 6.56
N SER A 187 -4.45 19.02 6.88
CA SER A 187 -4.23 20.08 5.90
C SER A 187 -2.95 20.83 6.25
N VAL A 188 -2.02 20.88 5.30
CA VAL A 188 -0.70 21.51 5.49
C VAL A 188 -0.62 22.75 4.62
N GLY A 189 -0.75 23.93 5.24
CA GLY A 189 -0.57 25.21 4.55
C GLY A 189 0.89 25.65 4.51
N GLY A 190 1.23 26.54 3.58
CA GLY A 190 2.56 27.16 3.53
C GLY A 190 3.59 26.40 2.71
N VAL A 191 3.20 25.36 1.96
CA VAL A 191 4.11 24.51 1.20
C VAL A 191 4.59 25.24 -0.05
N ALA A 192 5.89 25.21 -0.33
CA ALA A 192 6.44 25.82 -1.53
C ALA A 192 5.88 25.18 -2.83
N PRO A 193 5.81 25.92 -3.95
CA PRO A 193 5.58 25.32 -5.26
C PRO A 193 6.65 24.26 -5.55
N GLY A 194 6.25 23.18 -6.22
CA GLY A 194 7.15 22.12 -6.65
C GLY A 194 6.97 20.82 -5.90
N GLU A 195 7.98 19.96 -5.97
CA GLU A 195 7.91 18.60 -5.42
C GLU A 195 7.97 18.58 -3.90
N PHE A 196 7.29 17.62 -3.27
CA PHE A 196 7.44 17.35 -1.85
C PHE A 196 7.52 15.85 -1.57
N VAL A 197 8.12 15.52 -0.43
CA VAL A 197 8.19 14.17 0.13
C VAL A 197 7.37 14.16 1.41
N ILE A 198 6.55 13.13 1.59
CA ILE A 198 5.82 12.91 2.84
C ILE A 198 6.16 11.56 3.45
N GLU A 199 6.40 11.55 4.75
CA GLU A 199 6.58 10.37 5.57
C GLU A 199 5.44 10.30 6.60
N TYR A 200 4.85 9.13 6.80
CA TYR A 200 3.77 8.91 7.78
C TYR A 200 4.25 7.99 8.92
N GLY A 201 3.74 8.23 10.12
CA GLY A 201 3.82 7.32 11.27
C GLY A 201 2.75 6.23 11.24
N GLU A 202 2.67 5.45 12.31
CA GLU A 202 1.66 4.40 12.46
C GLU A 202 0.32 4.95 12.94
N ASP A 203 -0.74 4.15 12.75
CA ASP A 203 -2.04 4.38 13.37
C ASP A 203 -1.90 4.42 14.90
N SER A 204 -2.63 5.32 15.56
CA SER A 204 -2.60 5.46 17.02
C SER A 204 -3.37 4.37 17.78
N ARG A 205 -4.24 3.62 17.09
CA ARG A 205 -5.05 2.55 17.67
C ARG A 205 -4.21 1.31 17.97
N ASP A 206 -4.67 0.52 18.93
CA ASP A 206 -4.08 -0.79 19.20
C ASP A 206 -4.24 -1.73 17.99
N PHE A 207 -3.19 -2.52 17.74
CA PHE A 207 -3.17 -3.45 16.63
C PHE A 207 -4.30 -4.48 16.73
N THR A 208 -5.04 -4.67 15.65
CA THR A 208 -6.14 -5.64 15.54
C THR A 208 -6.00 -6.43 14.24
N PRO A 209 -5.86 -7.77 14.28
CA PRO A 209 -5.79 -8.61 13.09
C PRO A 209 -7.07 -8.56 12.24
N ASN A 210 -6.92 -8.67 10.92
CA ASN A 210 -8.02 -8.60 9.95
C ASN A 210 -8.92 -9.85 9.96
N ILE A 211 -8.40 -10.99 10.42
CA ILE A 211 -9.13 -12.27 10.40
C ILE A 211 -9.36 -12.70 11.86
N PRO A 212 -10.62 -12.79 12.32
CA PRO A 212 -10.92 -13.33 13.63
C PRO A 212 -10.55 -14.81 13.67
N THR A 213 -10.00 -15.26 14.80
CA THR A 213 -9.54 -16.64 14.96
C THR A 213 -10.72 -17.59 14.89
N LYS A 214 -10.61 -18.64 14.07
CA LYS A 214 -11.70 -19.59 13.87
C LYS A 214 -11.83 -20.51 15.08
N THR A 215 -13.01 -20.52 15.68
CA THR A 215 -13.32 -21.50 16.72
C THR A 215 -13.30 -22.91 16.14
N ASN A 216 -12.74 -23.84 16.90
CA ASN A 216 -12.67 -25.22 16.48
C ASN A 216 -14.03 -25.91 16.71
N PRO A 217 -14.74 -26.36 15.66
CA PRO A 217 -16.04 -27.01 15.81
C PRO A 217 -15.96 -28.37 16.51
N ASN A 218 -14.77 -28.98 16.57
CA ASN A 218 -14.53 -30.28 17.21
C ASN A 218 -14.04 -30.17 18.66
N PHE A 219 -13.91 -28.94 19.18
CA PHE A 219 -13.41 -28.69 20.52
C PHE A 219 -14.35 -29.32 21.56
N ASN A 220 -13.80 -30.22 22.38
CA ASN A 220 -14.47 -30.83 23.51
C ASN A 220 -13.45 -31.04 24.63
N PRO A 221 -13.33 -30.09 25.57
CA PRO A 221 -12.35 -30.18 26.67
C PRO A 221 -12.69 -31.29 27.68
N ASN A 222 -13.90 -31.85 27.63
CA ASN A 222 -14.34 -32.94 28.49
C ASN A 222 -14.20 -34.31 27.80
N ALA A 223 -13.52 -34.39 26.65
CA ALA A 223 -13.29 -35.64 25.96
C ALA A 223 -12.40 -36.55 26.83
N ASN A 224 -12.90 -37.74 27.15
CA ASN A 224 -12.12 -38.76 27.85
C ASN A 224 -11.36 -39.64 26.85
N ALA A 225 -10.43 -40.45 27.36
CA ALA A 225 -9.63 -41.37 26.55
C ALA A 225 -10.48 -42.28 25.64
N GLN A 226 -11.61 -42.78 26.13
CA GLN A 226 -12.48 -43.68 25.36
C GLN A 226 -13.10 -42.98 24.14
N LEU A 227 -13.60 -41.76 24.31
CA LEU A 227 -14.14 -40.96 23.21
C LEU A 227 -13.06 -40.61 22.18
N LEU A 228 -11.85 -40.28 22.64
CA LEU A 228 -10.71 -39.99 21.75
C LEU A 228 -10.27 -41.23 20.96
N ILE A 229 -10.23 -42.39 21.61
CA ILE A 229 -9.99 -43.69 20.97
C ILE A 229 -11.06 -43.98 19.91
N GLU A 230 -12.34 -43.79 20.24
CA GLU A 230 -13.45 -44.00 19.31
C GLU A 230 -13.38 -43.06 18.10
N LYS A 231 -13.10 -41.76 18.31
CA LYS A 231 -12.87 -40.80 17.22
C LYS A 231 -11.72 -41.22 16.31
N THR A 232 -10.69 -41.87 16.86
CA THR A 232 -9.54 -42.36 16.10
C THR A 232 -9.92 -43.53 15.18
N LYS A 233 -10.94 -44.30 15.53
CA LYS A 233 -11.46 -45.40 14.68
C LYS A 233 -12.21 -44.92 13.45
N LYS A 234 -12.80 -43.71 13.45
CA LYS A 234 -13.62 -43.16 12.34
C LYS A 234 -14.70 -44.12 11.79
N GLY A 235 -15.26 -44.98 12.64
CA GLY A 235 -16.27 -45.98 12.24
C GLY A 235 -15.69 -47.26 11.62
N GLU A 236 -14.37 -47.41 11.61
CA GLU A 236 -13.66 -48.63 11.20
C GLU A 236 -13.20 -49.44 12.42
N VAL A 237 -12.67 -50.64 12.19
CA VAL A 237 -12.01 -51.44 13.24
C VAL A 237 -10.71 -50.74 13.62
N GLY A 238 -10.48 -50.50 14.91
CA GLY A 238 -9.28 -49.80 15.37
C GLY A 238 -8.01 -50.52 14.91
N PHE A 239 -6.94 -49.79 14.58
CA PHE A 239 -5.73 -50.42 14.06
C PHE A 239 -5.13 -51.44 15.06
N TRP A 240 -5.25 -51.19 16.37
CA TRP A 240 -4.86 -52.11 17.45
C TRP A 240 -5.74 -53.37 17.51
N GLU A 241 -7.00 -53.30 17.08
CA GLU A 241 -7.91 -54.45 16.99
C GLU A 241 -7.61 -55.31 15.74
N ASN A 242 -7.17 -54.69 14.65
CA ASN A 242 -6.75 -55.39 13.43
C ASN A 242 -5.39 -56.08 13.59
N ALA A 243 -4.46 -55.47 14.33
CA ALA A 243 -3.19 -56.09 14.72
C ALA A 243 -3.43 -57.42 15.47
N TRP A 244 -4.40 -57.43 16.39
CA TRP A 244 -4.83 -58.64 17.09
C TRP A 244 -5.49 -59.69 16.18
N LYS A 245 -6.40 -59.29 15.29
CA LYS A 245 -7.05 -60.23 14.36
C LYS A 245 -6.06 -60.95 13.44
N ARG A 246 -4.99 -60.25 13.03
CA ARG A 246 -3.88 -60.84 12.24
C ARG A 246 -3.01 -61.81 13.06
N MET A 247 -3.09 -61.76 14.39
CA MET A 247 -2.19 -62.46 15.31
C MET A 247 -2.74 -63.81 15.80
N SER A 248 -4.05 -64.07 15.71
CA SER A 248 -4.64 -65.35 16.16
C SER A 248 -4.20 -66.61 15.36
N GLY A 249 -3.25 -66.49 14.41
CA GLY A 249 -2.77 -67.60 13.59
C GLY A 249 -1.25 -67.71 13.32
N ALA A 250 -0.39 -66.75 13.70
CA ALA A 250 1.05 -66.85 13.37
C ALA A 250 2.01 -66.03 14.27
N ALA A 251 2.91 -66.77 14.93
CA ALA A 251 4.30 -66.53 15.38
C ALA A 251 4.84 -65.13 15.80
N SER A 252 5.66 -65.16 16.87
CA SER A 252 6.45 -64.09 17.51
C SER A 252 7.33 -63.21 16.59
N TRP A 253 7.65 -63.59 15.35
CA TRP A 253 8.40 -62.72 14.43
C TRP A 253 7.54 -61.66 13.73
N ILE A 254 6.22 -61.93 13.56
CA ILE A 254 5.26 -60.94 13.04
C ILE A 254 5.15 -59.76 14.02
N TRP A 255 5.39 -60.03 15.30
CA TRP A 255 5.40 -59.02 16.35
C TRP A 255 6.43 -57.91 16.11
N GLY A 256 7.65 -58.24 15.68
CA GLY A 256 8.68 -57.24 15.35
C GLY A 256 8.33 -56.37 14.13
N VAL A 257 7.58 -56.91 13.18
CA VAL A 257 7.08 -56.18 12.00
C VAL A 257 5.91 -55.27 12.38
N ILE A 258 4.98 -55.73 13.23
CA ILE A 258 3.87 -54.91 13.74
C ILE A 258 4.41 -53.80 14.64
N LEU A 259 5.32 -54.10 15.57
CA LEU A 259 5.98 -53.06 16.36
C LEU A 259 6.76 -52.09 15.47
N GLY A 260 7.40 -52.57 14.41
CA GLY A 260 7.99 -51.74 13.36
C GLY A 260 6.95 -50.81 12.73
N ASP A 261 5.82 -51.32 12.25
CA ASP A 261 4.71 -50.53 11.68
C ASP A 261 4.11 -49.51 12.67
N PHE A 262 4.11 -49.82 13.97
CA PHE A 262 3.68 -48.92 15.04
C PHE A 262 4.74 -47.87 15.39
N ASN A 263 6.02 -48.24 15.28
CA ASN A 263 7.17 -47.38 15.55
C ASN A 263 7.49 -46.48 14.34
N ASP A 264 7.09 -46.88 13.12
CA ASP A 264 7.45 -46.20 11.88
C ASP A 264 6.37 -45.24 11.33
N ASP A 265 5.04 -45.35 11.55
CA ASP A 265 4.13 -44.31 10.99
C ASP A 265 2.62 -44.34 11.37
N ALA A 266 1.97 -43.20 11.10
CA ALA A 266 0.53 -42.88 11.03
C ALA A 266 -0.38 -43.12 12.25
N SER A 267 -0.20 -44.16 13.05
CA SER A 267 -1.17 -44.54 14.09
C SER A 267 -1.02 -43.69 15.38
N VAL A 268 0.21 -43.47 15.83
CA VAL A 268 0.57 -42.53 16.90
C VAL A 268 0.30 -41.08 16.47
N GLU A 269 0.64 -40.73 15.23
CA GLU A 269 0.31 -39.42 14.64
C GLU A 269 -1.20 -39.16 14.64
N GLN A 270 -2.03 -40.15 14.31
CA GLN A 270 -3.49 -40.03 14.34
C GLN A 270 -4.04 -39.83 15.75
N ILE A 271 -3.49 -40.52 16.75
CA ILE A 271 -3.88 -40.31 18.16
C ILE A 271 -3.58 -38.87 18.57
N ILE A 272 -2.37 -38.39 18.28
CA ILE A 272 -1.96 -37.02 18.61
C ILE A 272 -2.82 -36.00 17.84
N ALA A 273 -3.01 -36.19 16.54
CA ALA A 273 -3.78 -35.28 15.69
C ALA A 273 -5.26 -35.21 16.09
N ASN A 274 -5.90 -36.33 16.40
CA ASN A 274 -7.30 -36.34 16.84
C ASN A 274 -7.47 -35.75 18.24
N THR A 275 -6.49 -35.97 19.12
CA THR A 275 -6.45 -35.35 20.44
C THR A 275 -6.27 -33.84 20.33
N ALA A 276 -5.29 -33.38 19.56
CA ALA A 276 -5.09 -31.96 19.26
C ALA A 276 -6.33 -31.31 18.62
N LEU A 277 -6.94 -31.97 17.63
CA LEU A 277 -8.18 -31.53 17.01
C LEU A 277 -9.36 -31.46 18.00
N THR A 278 -9.35 -32.23 19.09
CA THR A 278 -10.43 -32.24 20.08
C THR A 278 -10.16 -31.28 21.24
N MET A 279 -8.90 -31.09 21.62
CA MET A 279 -8.53 -30.37 22.85
C MET A 279 -8.15 -28.90 22.62
N ILE A 280 -7.90 -28.48 21.38
CA ILE A 280 -7.52 -27.09 21.09
C ILE A 280 -8.79 -26.27 20.78
N PRO A 281 -9.07 -25.17 21.51
CA PRO A 281 -10.30 -24.38 21.33
C PRO A 281 -10.36 -23.63 20.00
N VAL A 282 -9.21 -23.34 19.42
CA VAL A 282 -9.04 -22.50 18.24
C VAL A 282 -8.09 -23.18 17.27
N VAL A 283 -8.57 -23.50 16.08
CA VAL A 283 -7.76 -24.11 15.02
C VAL A 283 -7.79 -23.17 13.83
N ASP A 284 -6.67 -22.49 13.61
CA ASP A 284 -6.58 -21.49 12.55
C ASP A 284 -6.61 -22.18 11.17
N GLN A 285 -5.85 -23.27 11.02
CA GLN A 285 -5.93 -24.19 9.89
C GLN A 285 -5.73 -25.65 10.34
N ALA A 286 -6.32 -26.62 9.62
CA ALA A 286 -6.04 -28.04 9.82
C ALA A 286 -4.53 -28.37 9.66
N ALA A 287 -3.78 -27.51 8.96
CA ALA A 287 -2.33 -27.58 8.85
C ALA A 287 -1.64 -27.40 10.22
N ASP A 288 -2.14 -26.54 11.11
CA ASP A 288 -1.52 -26.31 12.42
C ASP A 288 -1.63 -27.53 13.35
N VAL A 289 -2.75 -28.27 13.28
CA VAL A 289 -2.92 -29.54 14.00
C VAL A 289 -1.94 -30.61 13.48
N ARG A 290 -1.72 -30.66 12.16
CA ARG A 290 -0.76 -31.57 11.56
C ARG A 290 0.67 -31.20 11.93
N ASP A 291 1.02 -29.92 11.84
CA ASP A 291 2.34 -29.42 12.24
C ASP A 291 2.59 -29.70 13.73
N LEU A 292 1.57 -29.53 14.58
CA LEU A 292 1.68 -29.86 16.00
C LEU A 292 1.97 -31.35 16.20
N SER A 293 1.22 -32.20 15.51
CA SER A 293 1.38 -33.66 15.59
C SER A 293 2.77 -34.09 15.12
N ALA A 294 3.26 -33.51 14.02
CA ALA A 294 4.60 -33.76 13.51
C ALA A 294 5.68 -33.34 14.51
N ASN A 295 5.56 -32.15 15.13
CA ASN A 295 6.52 -31.71 16.15
C ASN A 295 6.52 -32.63 17.37
N VAL A 296 5.34 -33.08 17.85
CA VAL A 296 5.26 -34.04 18.96
C VAL A 296 5.87 -35.39 18.56
N MET A 297 5.61 -35.88 17.35
CA MET A 297 6.22 -37.10 16.83
C MET A 297 7.75 -37.01 16.77
N THR A 298 8.29 -35.88 16.31
CA THR A 298 9.73 -35.62 16.34
C THR A 298 10.26 -35.66 17.77
N LEU A 299 9.54 -35.07 18.73
CA LEU A 299 9.92 -35.09 20.14
C LEU A 299 9.71 -36.46 20.83
N LEU A 300 9.15 -37.48 20.18
CA LEU A 300 9.15 -38.83 20.73
C LEU A 300 10.52 -39.52 20.58
N ASP A 301 11.37 -39.04 19.68
CA ASP A 301 12.78 -39.48 19.61
C ASP A 301 13.59 -38.76 20.70
N GLU A 302 14.33 -39.53 21.50
CA GLU A 302 15.16 -39.01 22.60
C GLU A 302 16.27 -38.07 22.10
N ALA A 303 16.93 -38.41 20.98
CA ALA A 303 18.00 -37.60 20.41
C ALA A 303 17.47 -36.28 19.81
N GLU A 304 16.22 -36.27 19.35
CA GLU A 304 15.57 -35.07 18.83
C GLU A 304 15.05 -34.14 19.94
N ARG A 305 14.70 -34.67 21.13
CA ARG A 305 14.26 -33.86 22.28
C ARG A 305 15.33 -32.94 22.84
N ASP A 306 16.59 -33.30 22.68
CA ASP A 306 17.71 -32.50 23.17
C ASP A 306 18.03 -31.30 22.27
N LYS A 307 17.50 -31.28 21.05
CA LYS A 307 17.76 -30.25 20.04
C LYS A 307 16.87 -29.01 20.23
N PRO A 308 17.43 -27.82 20.51
CA PRO A 308 16.65 -26.59 20.70
C PRO A 308 15.77 -26.21 19.49
N GLU A 309 16.22 -26.51 18.27
CA GLU A 309 15.50 -26.21 17.03
C GLU A 309 14.12 -26.90 16.96
N ASN A 310 13.98 -28.08 17.53
CA ASN A 310 12.71 -28.82 17.54
C ASN A 310 11.70 -28.17 18.50
N TRP A 311 12.18 -27.64 19.63
CA TRP A 311 11.36 -26.85 20.56
C TRP A 311 10.98 -25.49 19.99
N LEU A 312 11.87 -24.87 19.20
CA LEU A 312 11.59 -23.63 18.48
C LEU A 312 10.56 -23.84 17.34
N ALA A 313 10.60 -24.98 16.66
CA ALA A 313 9.58 -25.36 15.67
C ALA A 313 8.21 -25.63 16.32
N LEU A 314 8.20 -26.33 17.47
CA LEU A 314 6.99 -26.54 18.26
C LEU A 314 6.41 -25.21 18.76
N SER A 315 7.24 -24.33 19.33
CA SER A 315 6.78 -23.04 19.86
C SER A 315 6.16 -22.16 18.78
N LEU A 316 6.75 -22.12 17.57
CA LEU A 316 6.19 -21.41 16.42
C LEU A 316 4.82 -21.97 16.00
N THR A 317 4.62 -23.27 16.13
CA THR A 317 3.34 -23.93 15.85
C THR A 317 2.30 -23.56 16.90
N LEU A 318 2.67 -23.65 18.17
CA LEU A 318 1.80 -23.34 19.32
C LEU A 318 1.40 -21.87 19.39
N ILE A 319 2.28 -20.93 19.02
CA ILE A 319 1.93 -19.50 18.89
C ILE A 319 0.73 -19.34 17.97
N GLY A 320 0.67 -20.07 16.86
CA GLY A 320 -0.48 -20.03 15.94
C GLY A 320 -1.80 -20.54 16.52
N CYS A 321 -1.74 -21.35 17.58
CA CYS A 321 -2.93 -21.85 18.28
C CYS A 321 -3.42 -20.89 19.37
N ILE A 322 -2.69 -19.81 19.67
CA ILE A 322 -3.10 -18.80 20.64
C ILE A 322 -4.19 -17.90 20.02
N PRO A 323 -5.35 -17.73 20.68
CA PRO A 323 -6.43 -16.91 20.16
C PRO A 323 -6.02 -15.44 19.89
N THR A 324 -6.78 -14.79 19.01
CA THR A 324 -6.70 -13.38 18.65
C THR A 324 -5.46 -13.00 17.85
N PHE A 325 -4.26 -13.16 18.41
CA PHE A 325 -3.02 -12.61 17.86
C PHE A 325 -2.02 -13.66 17.36
N GLY A 326 -2.24 -14.94 17.69
CA GLY A 326 -1.29 -16.03 17.45
C GLY A 326 -0.78 -16.10 16.01
N SER A 327 -1.66 -16.02 15.03
CA SER A 327 -1.31 -16.10 13.60
C SER A 327 -0.47 -14.92 13.15
N ALA A 328 -0.74 -13.71 13.66
CA ALA A 328 0.04 -12.52 13.36
C ALA A 328 1.47 -12.63 13.91
N VAL A 329 1.61 -13.07 15.17
CA VAL A 329 2.91 -13.30 15.81
C VAL A 329 3.66 -14.45 15.13
N LYS A 330 2.99 -15.56 14.79
CA LYS A 330 3.59 -16.67 14.01
C LYS A 330 4.12 -16.19 12.66
N GLY A 331 3.39 -15.32 11.97
CA GLY A 331 3.79 -14.72 10.70
C GLY A 331 5.08 -13.89 10.84
N THR A 332 5.15 -13.00 11.83
CA THR A 332 6.35 -12.20 12.08
C THR A 332 7.54 -13.03 12.53
N CYS A 333 7.32 -14.05 13.39
CA CYS A 333 8.37 -15.00 13.79
C CYS A 333 8.96 -15.75 12.59
N LYS A 334 8.12 -16.25 11.68
CA LYS A 334 8.58 -16.93 10.45
C LYS A 334 9.48 -16.04 9.61
N VAL A 335 9.11 -14.77 9.45
CA VAL A 335 9.90 -13.80 8.67
C VAL A 335 11.20 -13.45 9.39
N ALA A 336 11.15 -13.22 10.70
CA ALA A 336 12.32 -12.94 11.52
C ALA A 336 13.36 -14.09 11.45
N LEU A 337 12.91 -15.34 11.53
CA LEU A 337 13.77 -16.52 11.42
C LEU A 337 14.37 -16.69 10.02
N LYS A 338 13.56 -16.53 8.96
CA LYS A 338 14.03 -16.66 7.56
C LYS A 338 15.05 -15.60 7.19
N GLY A 339 14.84 -14.35 7.62
CA GLY A 339 15.73 -13.23 7.30
C GLY A 339 16.94 -13.11 8.24
N GLY A 340 16.89 -13.74 9.42
CA GLY A 340 17.99 -13.75 10.38
C GLY A 340 18.52 -12.35 10.70
N LYS A 341 19.84 -12.16 10.60
CA LYS A 341 20.52 -10.86 10.83
C LYS A 341 20.19 -9.78 9.79
N GLY A 342 19.59 -10.16 8.66
CA GLY A 342 19.22 -9.23 7.58
C GLY A 342 17.79 -8.70 7.68
N THR A 343 16.98 -9.20 8.60
CA THR A 343 15.58 -8.74 8.78
C THR A 343 15.55 -7.32 9.32
N SER A 344 14.91 -6.40 8.59
CA SER A 344 14.72 -5.02 9.04
C SER A 344 13.45 -4.87 9.89
N LYS A 345 13.42 -3.85 10.77
CA LYS A 345 12.20 -3.45 11.50
C LYS A 345 11.04 -3.25 10.51
N ASP A 346 11.28 -2.52 9.44
CA ASP A 346 10.27 -2.17 8.44
C ASP A 346 9.64 -3.42 7.79
N THR A 347 10.42 -4.48 7.60
CA THR A 347 9.93 -5.76 7.08
C THR A 347 8.92 -6.39 8.05
N LEU A 348 9.22 -6.43 9.36
CA LEU A 348 8.29 -6.97 10.35
C LEU A 348 7.00 -6.16 10.43
N LEU A 349 7.13 -4.82 10.41
CA LEU A 349 5.96 -3.94 10.43
C LEU A 349 5.11 -4.09 9.15
N ALA A 350 5.75 -4.23 7.98
CA ALA A 350 5.05 -4.42 6.70
C ALA A 350 4.23 -5.72 6.67
N VAL A 351 4.74 -6.79 7.27
CA VAL A 351 4.01 -8.05 7.44
C VAL A 351 2.78 -7.83 8.32
N LEU A 352 2.93 -7.17 9.47
CA LEU A 352 1.78 -6.91 10.36
C LEU A 352 0.73 -6.00 9.72
N ARG A 353 1.12 -4.96 8.97
CA ARG A 353 0.17 -4.12 8.22
C ARG A 353 -0.60 -4.92 7.17
N GLY A 354 -0.01 -5.98 6.62
CA GLY A 354 -0.71 -6.92 5.75
C GLY A 354 -1.72 -7.81 6.48
N LEU A 355 -1.54 -8.02 7.79
CA LEU A 355 -2.32 -8.94 8.62
C LEU A 355 -3.37 -8.24 9.49
N GLY A 356 -3.26 -6.93 9.73
CA GLY A 356 -4.17 -6.18 10.61
C GLY A 356 -4.07 -4.66 10.46
N LYS A 357 -4.78 -3.96 11.34
CA LYS A 357 -4.86 -2.49 11.44
C LYS A 357 -4.37 -2.04 12.82
N GLY A 358 -4.13 -0.75 13.03
CA GLY A 358 -3.55 -0.21 14.28
C GLY A 358 -2.02 -0.15 14.24
N ASP A 359 -1.39 0.02 15.40
CA ASP A 359 0.06 0.22 15.57
C ASP A 359 0.85 -1.11 15.62
N PRO A 360 1.51 -1.54 14.54
CA PRO A 360 2.30 -2.76 14.52
C PRO A 360 3.57 -2.66 15.37
N GLU A 361 4.15 -1.47 15.52
CA GLU A 361 5.41 -1.29 16.26
C GLU A 361 5.15 -1.37 17.76
N LYS A 362 4.13 -0.66 18.25
CA LYS A 362 3.67 -0.78 19.63
C LYS A 362 3.34 -2.24 19.95
N PHE A 363 2.55 -2.90 19.10
CA PHE A 363 2.18 -4.30 19.28
C PHE A 363 3.38 -5.22 19.49
N LEU A 364 4.38 -5.17 18.59
CA LEU A 364 5.57 -6.03 18.70
C LEU A 364 6.42 -5.71 19.94
N ARG A 365 6.50 -4.43 20.33
CA ARG A 365 7.28 -4.00 21.50
C ARG A 365 6.62 -4.39 22.83
N THR A 366 5.30 -4.58 22.84
CA THR A 366 4.54 -4.94 24.03
C THR A 366 4.22 -6.43 24.13
N LEU A 367 4.79 -7.28 23.25
CA LEU A 367 4.63 -8.73 23.34
C LEU A 367 5.21 -9.25 24.66
N ASP A 368 4.39 -9.94 25.44
CA ASP A 368 4.82 -10.65 26.64
C ASP A 368 5.18 -12.10 26.29
N TRP A 369 6.41 -12.33 25.85
CA TRP A 369 6.89 -13.66 25.46
C TRP A 369 6.77 -14.70 26.57
N MET A 370 6.77 -14.29 27.84
CA MET A 370 6.59 -15.20 28.98
C MET A 370 5.14 -15.65 29.11
N ASP A 371 4.19 -14.75 28.87
CA ASP A 371 2.77 -15.13 28.79
C ASP A 371 2.50 -16.04 27.59
N TYR A 372 3.10 -15.74 26.42
CA TYR A 372 3.04 -16.64 25.25
C TYR A 372 3.62 -18.03 25.55
N ALA A 373 4.75 -18.11 26.29
CA ALA A 373 5.33 -19.39 26.72
C ALA A 373 4.36 -20.18 27.61
N LYS A 374 3.71 -19.50 28.56
CA LYS A 374 2.73 -20.10 29.48
C LYS A 374 1.49 -20.59 28.74
N GLN A 375 0.94 -19.77 27.85
CA GLN A 375 -0.22 -20.14 27.02
C GLN A 375 0.11 -21.34 26.11
N ALA A 376 1.25 -21.30 25.42
CA ALA A 376 1.72 -22.39 24.58
C ALA A 376 1.91 -23.70 25.39
N SER A 377 2.48 -23.59 26.60
CA SER A 377 2.67 -24.73 27.52
C SER A 377 1.34 -25.36 27.92
N ASN A 378 0.35 -24.55 28.28
CA ASN A 378 -0.97 -25.05 28.62
C ASN A 378 -1.63 -25.74 27.41
N ILE A 379 -1.57 -25.14 26.23
CA ILE A 379 -2.14 -25.70 25.00
C ILE A 379 -1.54 -27.09 24.70
N ILE A 380 -0.22 -27.24 24.74
CA ILE A 380 0.39 -28.54 24.46
C ILE A 380 0.13 -29.55 25.58
N SER A 381 0.16 -29.16 26.85
CA SER A 381 -0.17 -30.06 27.97
C SER A 381 -1.62 -30.56 27.92
N ASP A 382 -2.57 -29.72 27.49
CA ASP A 382 -3.97 -30.09 27.27
C ASP A 382 -4.13 -31.10 26.12
N VAL A 383 -3.13 -31.27 25.27
CA VAL A 383 -3.04 -32.33 24.24
C VAL A 383 -2.28 -33.55 24.75
N LEU A 384 -1.11 -33.36 25.38
CA LEU A 384 -0.25 -34.47 25.79
C LEU A 384 -0.86 -35.30 26.92
N LYS A 385 -1.54 -34.67 27.89
CA LYS A 385 -2.17 -35.40 29.00
C LYS A 385 -3.26 -36.37 28.52
N PRO A 386 -4.22 -35.98 27.67
CA PRO A 386 -5.15 -36.95 27.09
C PRO A 386 -4.47 -37.99 26.20
N CYS A 387 -3.38 -37.67 25.49
CA CYS A 387 -2.60 -38.69 24.77
C CYS A 387 -2.02 -39.76 25.72
N ILE A 388 -1.53 -39.37 26.90
CA ILE A 388 -1.04 -40.28 27.95
C ILE A 388 -2.19 -41.18 28.44
N GLU A 389 -3.37 -40.61 28.67
CA GLU A 389 -4.56 -41.36 29.08
C GLU A 389 -5.00 -42.34 27.99
N VAL A 390 -5.03 -41.92 26.73
CA VAL A 390 -5.34 -42.78 25.57
C VAL A 390 -4.36 -43.94 25.47
N ALA A 391 -3.05 -43.68 25.57
CA ALA A 391 -2.05 -44.74 25.54
C ALA A 391 -2.21 -45.71 26.72
N THR A 392 -2.51 -45.21 27.92
CA THR A 392 -2.74 -46.05 29.11
C THR A 392 -4.00 -46.91 28.97
N GLU A 393 -5.08 -46.36 28.41
CA GLU A 393 -6.32 -47.10 28.15
C GLU A 393 -6.14 -48.15 27.04
N LEU A 394 -5.40 -47.83 25.98
CA LEU A 394 -5.02 -48.79 24.94
C LEU A 394 -4.16 -49.93 25.51
N ALA A 395 -3.25 -49.63 26.44
CA ALA A 395 -2.50 -50.66 27.15
C ALA A 395 -3.40 -51.57 27.99
N SER A 396 -4.38 -50.99 28.70
CA SER A 396 -5.39 -51.72 29.46
C SER A 396 -6.22 -52.64 28.56
N TYR A 397 -6.65 -52.17 27.40
CA TYR A 397 -7.36 -53.00 26.42
C TYR A 397 -6.49 -54.14 25.88
N ALA A 398 -5.23 -53.86 25.52
CA ALA A 398 -4.29 -54.87 25.04
C ALA A 398 -4.08 -55.98 26.09
N ASN A 399 -3.82 -55.61 27.35
CA ASN A 399 -3.62 -56.57 28.43
C ASN A 399 -4.86 -57.41 28.72
N ARG A 400 -6.07 -56.81 28.69
CA ARG A 400 -7.34 -57.55 28.85
C ARG A 400 -7.59 -58.57 27.74
N MET A 401 -7.01 -58.34 26.57
CA MET A 401 -7.08 -59.23 25.43
C MET A 401 -5.94 -60.27 25.40
N GLY A 402 -5.01 -60.25 26.36
CA GLY A 402 -3.84 -61.14 26.39
C GLY A 402 -2.70 -60.73 25.45
N ALA A 403 -2.67 -59.46 25.03
CA ALA A 403 -1.62 -58.88 24.19
C ALA A 403 -0.60 -58.09 25.03
N ASP A 404 0.10 -58.76 25.95
CA ASP A 404 0.93 -58.11 26.97
C ASP A 404 2.07 -57.25 26.38
N GLU A 405 2.69 -57.68 25.29
CA GLU A 405 3.75 -56.92 24.61
C GLU A 405 3.21 -55.63 23.96
N LEU A 406 1.96 -55.65 23.45
CA LEU A 406 1.28 -54.46 22.93
C LEU A 406 0.97 -53.49 24.07
N GLY A 407 0.55 -54.03 25.22
CA GLY A 407 0.35 -53.25 26.43
C GLY A 407 1.63 -52.56 26.89
N ALA A 408 2.75 -53.28 26.88
CA ALA A 408 4.05 -52.73 27.23
C ALA A 408 4.50 -51.61 26.27
N TYR A 409 4.25 -51.75 24.97
CA TYR A 409 4.52 -50.70 23.98
C TYR A 409 3.74 -49.41 24.28
N PHE A 410 2.44 -49.52 24.53
CA PHE A 410 1.60 -48.34 24.82
C PHE A 410 1.96 -47.68 26.15
N LEU A 411 2.34 -48.46 27.18
CA LEU A 411 2.86 -47.91 28.43
C LEU A 411 4.18 -47.15 28.21
N LYS A 412 5.09 -47.69 27.39
CA LYS A 412 6.33 -46.99 27.02
C LYS A 412 6.01 -45.68 26.30
N LEU A 413 5.11 -45.69 25.31
CA LEU A 413 4.66 -44.47 24.63
C LEU A 413 4.09 -43.45 25.62
N ALA A 414 3.25 -43.88 26.57
CA ALA A 414 2.71 -43.02 27.62
C ALA A 414 3.83 -42.39 28.47
N ASP A 415 4.88 -43.14 28.79
CA ASP A 415 6.02 -42.65 29.55
C ASP A 415 6.87 -41.66 28.75
N GLU A 416 7.11 -41.90 27.45
CA GLU A 416 7.80 -40.94 26.58
C GLU A 416 7.03 -39.62 26.48
N VAL A 417 5.71 -39.67 26.30
CA VAL A 417 4.85 -38.47 26.26
C VAL A 417 4.86 -37.73 27.61
N LYS A 418 4.88 -38.45 28.74
CA LYS A 418 5.04 -37.84 30.09
C LYS A 418 6.37 -37.12 30.24
N VAL A 419 7.45 -37.65 29.68
CA VAL A 419 8.77 -36.98 29.70
C VAL A 419 8.68 -35.66 28.94
N ILE A 420 8.08 -35.65 27.74
CA ILE A 420 7.87 -34.43 26.95
C ILE A 420 7.04 -33.41 27.74
N ASP A 421 5.89 -33.81 28.31
CA ASP A 421 5.00 -32.91 29.08
C ASP A 421 5.71 -32.25 30.26
N LYS A 422 6.63 -32.96 30.92
CA LYS A 422 7.47 -32.39 32.00
C LYS A 422 8.49 -31.37 31.50
N MET A 423 9.01 -31.54 30.28
CA MET A 423 10.02 -30.65 29.69
C MET A 423 9.40 -29.38 29.09
N VAL A 424 8.12 -29.45 28.67
CA VAL A 424 7.40 -28.37 27.98
C VAL A 424 7.57 -26.99 28.63
N PRO A 425 7.34 -26.79 29.96
CA PRO A 425 7.35 -25.45 30.53
C PRO A 425 8.72 -24.76 30.40
N ASP A 426 9.80 -25.50 30.65
CA ASP A 426 11.16 -24.96 30.59
C ASP A 426 11.61 -24.76 29.15
N LYS A 427 11.39 -25.77 28.28
CA LYS A 427 11.82 -25.71 26.88
C LYS A 427 11.07 -24.66 26.06
N LEU A 428 9.76 -24.49 26.30
CA LEU A 428 9.00 -23.42 25.64
C LEU A 428 9.37 -22.05 26.18
N LYS A 429 9.68 -21.92 27.47
CA LYS A 429 10.22 -20.67 28.04
C LYS A 429 11.54 -20.29 27.36
N ASP A 430 12.46 -21.23 27.20
CA ASP A 430 13.73 -21.00 26.51
C ASP A 430 13.51 -20.57 25.06
N ALA A 431 12.66 -21.31 24.32
CA ALA A 431 12.34 -20.99 22.93
C ALA A 431 11.66 -19.61 22.75
N MET A 432 10.75 -19.23 23.65
CA MET A 432 10.14 -17.88 23.63
C MET A 432 11.15 -16.80 24.04
N GLY A 433 12.09 -17.11 24.93
CA GLY A 433 13.21 -16.23 25.26
C GLY A 433 14.12 -15.96 24.05
N GLU A 434 14.32 -16.94 23.17
CA GLU A 434 15.05 -16.71 21.90
C GLU A 434 14.29 -15.76 20.97
N PHE A 435 12.97 -15.88 20.87
CA PHE A 435 12.15 -14.93 20.14
C PHE A 435 12.21 -13.54 20.75
N ASP A 436 12.11 -13.40 22.07
CA ASP A 436 12.24 -12.12 22.76
C ASP A 436 13.56 -11.43 22.41
N GLN A 437 14.68 -12.15 22.52
CA GLN A 437 15.99 -11.63 22.15
C GLN A 437 16.08 -11.26 20.66
N LEU A 438 15.49 -12.06 19.77
CA LEU A 438 15.46 -11.79 18.33
C LEU A 438 14.67 -10.52 18.02
N PHE A 439 13.47 -10.37 18.59
CA PHE A 439 12.63 -9.20 18.38
C PHE A 439 13.24 -7.96 19.04
N ALA A 440 13.79 -8.07 20.25
CA ALA A 440 14.52 -6.99 20.90
C ALA A 440 15.70 -6.50 20.06
N ARG A 441 16.40 -7.42 19.36
CA ARG A 441 17.49 -7.09 18.43
C ARG A 441 16.99 -6.39 17.17
N ILE A 442 15.96 -6.94 16.50
CA ILE A 442 15.43 -6.39 15.24
C ILE A 442 14.78 -5.03 15.48
N LEU A 443 14.05 -4.89 16.58
CA LEU A 443 13.38 -3.66 16.99
C LEU A 443 14.31 -2.68 17.72
N GLY A 444 15.61 -2.99 17.82
CA GLY A 444 16.65 -2.38 18.66
C GLY A 444 16.36 -0.96 19.16
N LYS A 445 16.46 -0.76 20.49
CA LYS A 445 16.46 0.54 21.17
C LYS A 445 17.63 1.40 20.68
N SER A 446 17.45 2.06 19.54
CA SER A 446 18.22 3.21 19.14
C SER A 446 17.22 4.32 18.88
N GLU A 447 17.39 5.43 19.59
CA GLU A 447 16.63 6.67 19.43
C GLU A 447 16.89 7.22 18.03
N ARG A 448 16.11 6.70 17.09
CA ARG A 448 15.53 7.40 15.97
C ARG A 448 14.33 6.53 15.67
N ALA A 449 13.14 7.00 16.06
CA ALA A 449 11.93 6.59 15.41
C ALA A 449 12.14 6.89 13.92
N TYR A 450 12.70 5.91 13.20
CA TYR A 450 12.61 5.91 11.76
C TYR A 450 11.14 5.56 11.52
N PRO A 451 10.36 6.52 11.01
CA PRO A 451 8.98 6.26 10.66
C PRO A 451 8.97 5.10 9.67
N ALA A 452 7.84 4.40 9.60
CA ALA A 452 7.53 3.55 8.48
C ALA A 452 7.84 4.32 7.19
N LYS A 453 9.02 4.11 6.60
CA LYS A 453 9.37 4.77 5.37
C LYS A 453 8.60 4.09 4.27
N VAL A 454 7.34 4.48 4.13
CA VAL A 454 6.85 4.73 2.80
C VAL A 454 7.55 6.02 2.35
N LYS A 455 8.82 5.91 1.93
CA LYS A 455 9.41 6.96 1.13
C LYS A 455 8.66 6.95 -0.19
N HIS A 456 7.65 7.80 -0.33
CA HIS A 456 7.17 8.18 -1.65
C HIS A 456 8.19 9.14 -2.25
N ASP A 457 9.33 8.57 -2.65
CA ASP A 457 10.26 9.23 -3.55
C ASP A 457 9.66 9.16 -4.95
N THR A 458 8.63 9.98 -5.18
CA THR A 458 7.97 10.08 -6.48
C THR A 458 7.92 11.51 -6.99
N GLY A 459 8.61 12.45 -6.34
CA GLY A 459 8.68 13.83 -6.80
C GLY A 459 7.29 14.42 -7.07
N LYS A 460 6.42 14.48 -6.06
CA LYS A 460 5.03 14.90 -6.29
C LYS A 460 4.90 16.39 -6.18
N SER A 461 4.52 17.03 -7.28
CA SER A 461 4.32 18.48 -7.31
C SER A 461 3.08 18.91 -6.52
N SER A 462 3.19 19.97 -5.73
CA SER A 462 2.05 20.69 -5.10
C SER A 462 1.07 21.30 -6.12
N GLN A 463 1.46 21.36 -7.40
CA GLN A 463 0.62 21.82 -8.51
C GLN A 463 -0.35 20.76 -9.06
N SER A 464 -0.22 19.49 -8.67
CA SER A 464 -1.10 18.42 -9.17
C SER A 464 -2.40 18.37 -8.36
N GLY A 465 -3.54 18.41 -9.06
CA GLY A 465 -4.85 18.53 -8.42
C GLY A 465 -5.24 17.37 -7.50
N LYS A 466 -4.72 16.14 -7.72
CA LYS A 466 -4.88 14.97 -6.82
C LYS A 466 -3.78 13.94 -7.06
N SER A 467 -3.32 13.28 -6.01
CA SER A 467 -2.45 12.10 -6.10
C SER A 467 -2.92 10.98 -5.17
N ARG A 468 -2.65 9.72 -5.51
CA ARG A 468 -2.94 8.54 -4.68
C ARG A 468 -1.77 7.60 -4.67
N ASP A 469 -1.44 7.07 -3.50
CA ASP A 469 -0.39 6.06 -3.31
C ASP A 469 -0.89 4.87 -2.50
N LYS A 470 -0.06 3.82 -2.45
CA LYS A 470 -0.27 2.64 -1.59
C LYS A 470 0.87 2.51 -0.60
N ALA A 471 0.51 2.26 0.66
CA ALA A 471 1.47 1.96 1.72
C ALA A 471 2.23 0.65 1.47
N ASN A 472 3.39 0.51 2.11
CA ASN A 472 4.21 -0.69 2.04
C ASN A 472 3.57 -1.83 2.87
N GLU A 473 2.92 -2.77 2.19
CA GLU A 473 2.37 -4.00 2.75
C GLU A 473 3.04 -5.19 2.07
N GLU A 474 3.57 -6.12 2.86
CA GLU A 474 3.96 -7.43 2.34
C GLU A 474 2.83 -8.43 2.61
N LYS A 475 2.13 -8.80 1.54
CA LYS A 475 1.25 -9.96 1.57
C LYS A 475 2.09 -11.17 1.23
N ASP A 476 1.99 -12.22 2.04
CA ASP A 476 2.55 -13.53 1.71
C ASP A 476 1.87 -13.98 0.41
N LYS A 477 2.52 -13.71 -0.73
CA LYS A 477 2.01 -14.09 -2.03
C LYS A 477 2.25 -15.57 -2.12
N ASP A 478 1.23 -16.36 -1.82
CA ASP A 478 1.21 -17.77 -2.16
C ASP A 478 1.66 -17.88 -3.62
N SER A 479 2.85 -18.45 -3.81
CA SER A 479 3.41 -18.65 -5.14
C SER A 479 2.42 -19.55 -5.87
N PRO A 480 1.81 -19.10 -6.98
CA PRO A 480 0.74 -19.86 -7.61
C PRO A 480 1.26 -21.26 -7.93
N ARG A 481 0.64 -22.27 -7.32
CA ARG A 481 1.01 -23.67 -7.56
C ARG A 481 0.34 -24.12 -8.85
N CYS A 482 1.07 -24.88 -9.66
CA CYS A 482 0.49 -25.48 -10.86
C CYS A 482 -0.71 -26.36 -10.47
N LYS A 483 -1.87 -26.15 -11.10
CA LYS A 483 -3.08 -26.96 -10.82
C LYS A 483 -2.89 -28.44 -11.14
N ILE A 484 -1.94 -28.76 -12.02
CA ILE A 484 -1.65 -30.13 -12.48
C ILE A 484 -0.58 -30.77 -11.59
N CYS A 485 0.60 -30.16 -11.47
CA CYS A 485 1.73 -30.80 -10.78
C CYS A 485 1.97 -30.31 -9.34
N LYS A 486 1.15 -29.37 -8.82
CA LYS A 486 1.20 -28.80 -7.46
C LYS A 486 2.54 -28.11 -7.06
N ARG A 487 3.53 -28.05 -7.97
CA ARG A 487 4.81 -27.35 -7.79
C ARG A 487 4.61 -25.83 -7.86
N PRO A 488 5.41 -25.05 -7.11
CA PRO A 488 5.37 -23.59 -7.17
C PRO A 488 5.77 -23.06 -8.56
N ALA A 489 5.18 -21.93 -8.97
CA ALA A 489 5.51 -21.28 -10.23
C ALA A 489 6.98 -20.84 -10.28
N GLY A 490 7.67 -21.15 -11.37
CA GLY A 490 9.06 -20.75 -11.58
C GLY A 490 9.78 -21.59 -12.62
N LYS A 491 11.08 -21.35 -12.81
CA LYS A 491 11.91 -21.97 -13.86
C LYS A 491 13.00 -22.92 -13.32
N GLY A 492 13.10 -23.12 -12.02
CA GLY A 492 14.06 -24.06 -11.42
C GLY A 492 13.60 -25.53 -11.48
N GLU A 493 14.51 -26.47 -11.20
CA GLU A 493 14.25 -27.92 -11.28
C GLU A 493 13.06 -28.41 -10.43
N ARG A 494 12.73 -27.70 -9.35
CA ARG A 494 11.58 -28.01 -8.47
C ARG A 494 10.37 -27.08 -8.67
N GLN A 495 10.39 -26.25 -9.71
CA GLN A 495 9.34 -25.27 -10.03
C GLN A 495 8.67 -25.59 -11.36
N CYS A 496 7.48 -25.06 -11.61
CA CYS A 496 6.71 -25.31 -12.84
C CYS A 496 6.50 -24.01 -13.62
N SER A 497 7.01 -23.98 -14.85
CA SER A 497 6.92 -22.82 -15.75
C SER A 497 5.50 -22.59 -16.28
N ASP A 498 4.72 -23.65 -16.45
CA ASP A 498 3.34 -23.58 -16.95
C ASP A 498 2.38 -22.89 -15.98
N ALA A 499 2.70 -22.85 -14.68
CA ALA A 499 1.93 -22.10 -13.70
C ALA A 499 1.91 -20.58 -13.99
N LEU A 500 2.90 -20.05 -14.72
CA LEU A 500 2.98 -18.64 -15.11
C LEU A 500 1.98 -18.25 -16.22
N ARG A 501 1.53 -19.21 -17.03
CA ARG A 501 0.62 -18.95 -18.17
C ARG A 501 -0.83 -18.67 -17.76
N SER A 502 -1.19 -18.98 -16.51
CA SER A 502 -2.58 -18.85 -16.01
C SER A 502 -3.02 -17.41 -15.66
N ARG A 503 -2.12 -16.40 -15.72
CA ARG A 503 -2.45 -15.00 -15.44
C ARG A 503 -2.94 -14.17 -16.63
N GLY A 504 -2.85 -14.70 -17.85
CA GLY A 504 -3.16 -13.95 -19.07
C GLY A 504 -4.50 -14.31 -19.69
N LYS A 505 -5.63 -14.10 -19.00
CA LYS A 505 -7.00 -13.98 -19.58
C LYS A 505 -8.03 -13.76 -18.46
N ALA A 506 -8.14 -12.54 -17.97
CA ALA A 506 -9.33 -12.04 -17.28
C ALA A 506 -9.25 -10.51 -17.17
N LYS A 507 -9.50 -9.83 -18.30
CA LYS A 507 -10.05 -8.48 -18.35
C LYS A 507 -11.02 -8.44 -19.53
N SER A 508 -12.31 -8.50 -19.20
CA SER A 508 -13.40 -7.91 -19.97
C SER A 508 -14.15 -7.03 -18.99
#